data_AF-K1RKR5-F1
#
_entry.id   AF-K1RKR5-F1
#
_cell.length_a   1.000
_cell.length_b   1.000
_cell.length_c   1.000
_cell.angle_alpha   90.00
_cell.angle_beta   90.00
_cell.angle_gamma   90.00
#
_symmetry.space_group_name_H-M   'P 1'
#
loop_
_entity.id
_entity.type
_entity.pdbx_description
1 polymer ?
#
loop_
_entity_poly.entity_id
_entity_poly.type
_entity_poly.pdbx_seq_one_letter_code
_entity_poly.pdbx_strand_id
1 'polypeptide(L)'
;MKGVINPYGSTRNPVTNDVLNPREKMIKEEGDKYWENRKGEFTKEKMKNYRDGKYREAPQVLREKQINLLQEIKWICRKHDTDVKIIISPDYLQVNINPADVKTLKRFFGKRNVFDFTGINEYTEDIHNYYEPGHYRPALGKRLMEKIYEPY
;
A
#
# COMPACT_ATOMS: atom_id res chain seq x y z
N MET A 1 7.92 34.18 12.41
CA MET A 1 7.50 33.03 11.59
C MET A 1 6.22 33.40 10.87
N LYS A 2 6.17 33.35 9.53
CA LYS A 2 4.89 33.40 8.79
C LYS A 2 4.26 32.01 8.89
N GLY A 3 3.47 31.79 9.95
CA GLY A 3 2.91 30.49 10.29
C GLY A 3 1.81 30.08 9.32
N VAL A 4 2.17 29.33 8.28
CA VAL A 4 1.22 28.62 7.44
C VAL A 4 1.17 27.18 7.93
N ILE A 5 0.07 26.79 8.57
CA ILE A 5 -0.13 25.43 9.13
C ILE A 5 -0.41 24.42 8.01
N ASN A 6 -1.06 24.85 6.92
CA ASN A 6 -1.29 24.03 5.74
C ASN A 6 -1.29 24.90 4.47
N PRO A 7 -0.23 24.88 3.65
CA PRO A 7 -0.14 25.68 2.43
C PRO A 7 -0.96 25.12 1.26
N TYR A 8 -1.57 23.93 1.41
CA TYR A 8 -2.14 23.17 0.30
C TYR A 8 -3.67 23.24 0.18
N GLY A 9 -4.36 23.98 1.07
CA GLY A 9 -5.82 24.10 1.05
C GLY A 9 -6.54 22.84 1.56
N SER A 10 -7.76 22.56 1.06
CA SER A 10 -8.51 21.36 1.46
C SER A 10 -7.75 20.10 1.06
N THR A 11 -7.43 19.27 2.04
CA THR A 11 -6.68 18.02 1.85
C THR A 11 -7.61 16.82 1.72
N ARG A 12 -8.94 17.02 1.67
CA ARG A 12 -9.91 15.92 1.56
C ARG A 12 -11.03 16.21 0.59
N ASN A 13 -11.47 15.15 -0.09
CA ASN A 13 -12.71 15.15 -0.86
C ASN A 13 -13.91 15.17 0.11
N PRO A 14 -14.86 16.12 -0.01
CA PRO A 14 -15.97 16.25 0.94
C PRO A 14 -17.03 15.15 0.83
N VAL A 15 -17.05 14.37 -0.25
CA VAL A 15 -17.99 13.26 -0.47
C VAL A 15 -17.37 11.93 -0.06
N THR A 16 -16.17 11.64 -0.55
CA THR A 16 -15.52 10.33 -0.32
C THR A 16 -14.62 10.32 0.92
N ASN A 17 -14.32 11.50 1.48
CA ASN A 17 -13.35 11.71 2.56
C ASN A 17 -11.90 11.31 2.21
N ASP A 18 -11.62 11.05 0.92
CA ASP A 18 -10.29 10.69 0.44
C ASP A 18 -9.29 11.82 0.63
N VAL A 19 -8.06 11.47 0.98
CA VAL A 19 -6.97 12.44 1.09
C VAL A 19 -6.53 12.88 -0.31
N LEU A 20 -6.64 14.18 -0.56
CA LEU A 20 -6.06 14.84 -1.72
C LEU A 20 -4.59 15.12 -1.43
N ASN A 21 -3.71 14.22 -1.86
CA ASN A 21 -2.28 14.42 -1.70
C ASN A 21 -1.83 15.55 -2.64
N PRO A 22 -1.23 16.65 -2.14
CA PRO A 22 -0.78 17.76 -2.98
C PRO A 22 0.26 17.33 -4.04
N ARG A 23 0.94 16.19 -3.81
CA ARG A 23 1.90 15.62 -4.76
C ARG A 23 1.26 15.19 -6.08
N GLU A 24 -0.06 14.92 -6.18
CA GLU A 24 -0.70 14.67 -7.49
C GLU A 24 -0.67 15.91 -8.38
N LYS A 25 -0.87 17.09 -7.80
CA LYS A 25 -0.77 18.35 -8.56
C LYS A 25 0.67 18.59 -9.01
N MET A 26 1.64 18.35 -8.13
CA MET A 26 3.07 18.47 -8.46
C MET A 26 3.45 17.50 -9.59
N ILE A 27 3.02 16.24 -9.52
CA ILE A 27 3.28 15.24 -10.58
C ILE A 27 2.66 15.69 -11.91
N LYS A 28 1.44 16.24 -11.88
CA LYS A 28 0.78 16.75 -13.10
C LYS A 28 1.52 17.94 -13.71
N GLU A 29 2.09 18.82 -12.89
CA GLU A 29 2.80 20.04 -13.34
C GLU A 29 4.25 19.76 -13.74
N GLU A 30 4.96 18.93 -12.98
CA GLU A 30 6.38 18.63 -13.18
C GLU A 30 6.60 17.46 -14.16
N GLY A 31 5.62 16.57 -14.35
CA GLY A 31 5.81 15.30 -15.06
C GLY A 31 6.92 14.47 -14.42
N ASP A 32 7.75 13.80 -15.23
CA ASP A 32 8.84 12.94 -14.75
C ASP A 32 9.86 13.68 -13.87
N LYS A 33 9.99 15.01 -14.04
CA LYS A 33 10.86 15.84 -13.20
C LYS A 33 10.49 15.77 -11.73
N TYR A 34 9.24 15.43 -11.39
CA TYR A 34 8.81 15.25 -10.01
C TYR A 34 9.72 14.26 -9.26
N TRP A 35 9.99 13.10 -9.87
CA TRP A 35 10.83 12.05 -9.29
C TRP A 35 12.30 12.40 -9.41
N GLU A 36 12.75 13.05 -10.49
CA GLU A 36 14.14 13.50 -10.64
C GLU A 36 14.54 14.49 -9.53
N ASN A 37 13.69 15.48 -9.27
CA ASN A 37 13.86 16.48 -8.22
C ASN A 37 13.84 15.85 -6.82
N ARG A 38 13.19 14.70 -6.66
CA ARG A 38 12.99 13.99 -5.40
C ARG A 38 13.70 12.64 -5.36
N LYS A 39 14.70 12.40 -6.22
CA LYS A 39 15.47 11.14 -6.24
C LYS A 39 16.09 10.79 -4.89
N GLY A 40 16.38 11.80 -4.07
CA GLY A 40 16.84 11.67 -2.69
C GLY A 40 15.83 11.01 -1.73
N GLU A 41 14.55 10.90 -2.09
CA GLU A 41 13.54 10.13 -1.35
C GLU A 41 13.62 8.64 -1.68
N PHE A 42 14.27 8.27 -2.79
CA PHE A 42 14.34 6.92 -3.34
C PHE A 42 15.77 6.34 -3.33
N THR A 43 16.51 6.51 -2.22
CA THR A 43 17.92 6.08 -2.16
C THR A 43 18.18 4.93 -1.20
N LYS A 44 19.29 4.21 -1.46
CA LYS A 44 19.78 3.10 -0.63
C LYS A 44 20.11 3.54 0.78
N GLU A 45 20.69 4.72 0.96
CA GLU A 45 21.15 5.23 2.26
C GLU A 45 19.99 5.43 3.23
N LYS A 46 18.79 5.72 2.72
CA LYS A 46 17.58 5.91 3.52
C LYS A 46 16.79 4.61 3.74
N MET A 47 17.15 3.52 3.06
CA MET A 47 16.32 2.31 2.98
C MET A 47 17.12 1.04 3.23
N LYS A 48 16.94 0.46 4.41
CA LYS A 48 17.58 -0.80 4.84
C LYS A 48 17.39 -1.96 3.85
N ASN A 49 16.27 -1.98 3.13
CA ASN A 49 15.91 -3.03 2.17
C ASN A 49 15.70 -2.46 0.76
N TYR A 50 16.55 -1.53 0.33
CA TYR A 50 16.41 -0.92 -0.99
C TYR A 50 16.31 -1.98 -2.09
N ARG A 51 15.32 -1.80 -2.97
CA ARG A 51 15.05 -2.68 -4.10
C ARG A 51 16.27 -2.83 -5.01
N ASP A 52 16.68 -4.06 -5.26
CA ASP A 52 17.85 -4.40 -6.08
C ASP A 52 17.60 -5.63 -6.98
N GLY A 53 16.33 -5.98 -7.21
CA GLY A 53 15.93 -7.14 -7.99
C GLY A 53 16.10 -8.49 -7.29
N LYS A 54 16.51 -8.52 -6.01
CA LYS A 54 16.65 -9.77 -5.25
C LYS A 54 15.41 -10.05 -4.41
N TYR A 55 14.99 -11.31 -4.45
CA TYR A 55 13.93 -11.82 -3.59
C TYR A 55 14.28 -11.66 -2.10
N ARG A 56 13.33 -11.16 -1.31
CA ARG A 56 13.45 -11.00 0.15
C ARG A 56 12.08 -11.21 0.79
N GLU A 57 12.08 -11.81 1.96
CA GLU A 57 10.89 -11.94 2.80
C GLU A 57 10.99 -11.06 4.05
N ALA A 58 9.88 -10.45 4.41
CA ALA A 58 9.72 -9.79 5.69
C ALA A 58 9.77 -10.81 6.84
N PRO A 59 10.20 -10.40 8.04
CA PRO A 59 10.05 -11.23 9.23
C PRO A 59 8.56 -11.49 9.49
N GLN A 60 8.26 -12.64 10.08
CA GLN A 60 6.90 -12.96 10.49
C GLN A 60 6.43 -12.00 11.60
N VAL A 61 5.27 -11.38 11.42
CA VAL A 61 4.70 -10.39 12.35
C VAL A 61 3.36 -10.80 12.95
N LEU A 62 2.62 -11.74 12.36
CA LEU A 62 1.37 -12.22 12.94
C LEU A 62 1.65 -13.25 14.02
N ARG A 63 1.87 -12.74 15.24
CA ARG A 63 2.04 -13.54 16.47
C ARG A 63 0.72 -13.60 17.23
N GLU A 64 0.74 -14.22 18.41
CA GLU A 64 -0.46 -14.49 19.22
C GLU A 64 -1.39 -13.27 19.39
N LYS A 65 -0.85 -12.10 19.76
CA LYS A 65 -1.65 -10.87 19.91
C LYS A 65 -2.34 -10.45 18.61
N GLN A 66 -1.62 -10.46 17.48
CA GLN A 66 -2.19 -10.14 16.18
C GLN A 66 -3.22 -11.18 15.75
N ILE A 67 -2.98 -12.47 16.03
CA ILE A 67 -3.91 -13.55 15.72
C ILE A 67 -5.22 -13.37 16.49
N ASN A 68 -5.17 -13.02 17.77
CA ASN A 68 -6.37 -12.75 18.57
C ASN A 68 -7.16 -11.56 18.01
N LEU A 69 -6.48 -10.47 17.62
CA LEU A 69 -7.13 -9.33 16.99
C LEU A 69 -7.76 -9.68 15.63
N LEU A 70 -7.09 -10.48 14.80
CA LEU A 70 -7.66 -10.95 13.52
C LEU A 70 -8.89 -11.83 13.74
N GLN A 71 -8.93 -12.61 14.82
CA GLN A 71 -10.09 -13.39 15.20
C GLN A 71 -11.27 -12.50 15.62
N GLU A 72 -11.02 -11.44 16.39
CA GLU A 72 -12.03 -10.45 16.78
C GLU A 72 -12.59 -9.71 15.55
N ILE A 73 -11.72 -9.26 14.65
CA ILE A 73 -12.13 -8.62 13.38
C ILE A 73 -13.03 -9.58 12.58
N LYS A 74 -12.59 -10.83 12.39
CA LYS A 74 -13.38 -11.86 11.70
C LYS A 74 -14.75 -12.06 12.37
N TRP A 75 -14.79 -12.06 13.70
CA TRP A 75 -16.04 -12.23 14.44
C TRP A 75 -17.00 -11.07 14.22
N ILE A 76 -16.51 -9.82 14.26
CA ILE A 76 -17.33 -8.63 13.97
C ILE A 76 -17.89 -8.69 12.55
N CYS A 77 -17.04 -8.98 11.55
CA CYS A 77 -17.50 -9.05 10.16
C CYS A 77 -18.57 -10.14 9.97
N ARG A 78 -18.41 -11.32 10.60
CA ARG A 78 -19.42 -12.38 10.55
C ARG A 78 -20.73 -11.99 11.26
N LYS A 79 -20.64 -11.29 12.39
CA LYS A 79 -21.82 -10.83 13.14
C LYS A 79 -22.68 -9.88 12.32
N HIS A 80 -22.05 -9.10 11.44
CA HIS A 80 -22.69 -8.07 10.62
C HIS A 80 -22.80 -8.45 9.13
N ASP A 81 -22.67 -9.75 8.80
CA ASP A 81 -22.78 -10.25 7.42
C ASP A 81 -21.96 -9.45 6.41
N THR A 82 -20.72 -9.12 6.79
CA THR A 82 -19.83 -8.25 6.03
C THR A 82 -18.82 -9.06 5.24
N ASP A 83 -18.84 -8.89 3.92
CA ASP A 83 -17.77 -9.39 3.05
C ASP A 83 -16.49 -8.58 3.23
N VAL A 84 -15.36 -9.28 3.38
CA VAL A 84 -14.05 -8.67 3.62
C VAL A 84 -13.05 -9.17 2.61
N LYS A 85 -12.32 -8.22 2.01
CA LYS A 85 -11.10 -8.49 1.23
C LYS A 85 -9.90 -7.87 1.93
N ILE A 86 -8.83 -8.64 2.05
CA ILE A 86 -7.55 -8.24 2.62
C ILE A 86 -6.60 -7.97 1.46
N ILE A 87 -6.07 -6.75 1.42
CA ILE A 87 -5.09 -6.32 0.42
C ILE A 87 -3.77 -6.14 1.15
N ILE A 88 -2.75 -6.86 0.72
CA ILE A 88 -1.38 -6.70 1.19
C ILE A 88 -0.68 -5.80 0.17
N SER A 89 -0.48 -4.54 0.55
CA SER A 89 -0.13 -3.45 -0.35
C SER A 89 1.21 -3.65 -1.06
N PRO A 90 1.35 -3.16 -2.31
CA PRO A 90 2.60 -3.17 -3.05
C PRO A 90 3.60 -2.16 -2.47
N ASP A 91 4.49 -2.62 -1.61
CA ASP A 91 5.55 -1.81 -1.01
C ASP A 91 6.68 -1.53 -2.03
N TYR A 92 7.14 -0.28 -2.10
CA TYR A 92 8.18 0.14 -3.05
C TYR A 92 9.48 -0.65 -2.89
N LEU A 93 9.82 -1.12 -1.69
CA LEU A 93 11.07 -1.85 -1.42
C LEU A 93 11.07 -3.26 -2.00
N GLN A 94 9.95 -3.73 -2.58
CA GLN A 94 9.82 -5.05 -3.19
C GLN A 94 10.15 -6.20 -2.22
N VAL A 95 9.89 -6.00 -0.92
CA VAL A 95 10.00 -7.06 0.09
C VAL A 95 8.69 -7.84 0.12
N ASN A 96 8.76 -9.16 -0.08
CA ASN A 96 7.60 -10.04 0.05
C ASN A 96 7.15 -10.12 1.50
N ILE A 97 5.85 -10.13 1.75
CA ILE A 97 5.33 -10.49 3.08
C ILE A 97 5.74 -11.94 3.41
N ASN A 98 5.92 -12.23 4.70
CA ASN A 98 6.21 -13.58 5.15
C ASN A 98 5.11 -14.59 4.71
N PRO A 99 5.46 -15.72 4.07
CA PRO A 99 4.48 -16.72 3.63
C PRO A 99 3.61 -17.29 4.76
N ALA A 100 4.13 -17.37 5.99
CA ALA A 100 3.36 -17.83 7.15
C ALA A 100 2.25 -16.84 7.54
N ASP A 101 2.49 -15.55 7.38
CA ASP A 101 1.49 -14.51 7.63
C ASP A 101 0.39 -14.55 6.56
N VAL A 102 0.75 -14.72 5.29
CA VAL A 102 -0.21 -14.91 4.18
C VAL A 102 -1.08 -16.15 4.42
N LYS A 103 -0.46 -17.26 4.81
CA LYS A 103 -1.19 -18.50 5.16
C LYS A 103 -2.17 -18.25 6.31
N THR A 104 -1.78 -17.48 7.32
CA THR A 104 -2.63 -17.11 8.44
C THR A 104 -3.81 -16.27 7.98
N LEU A 105 -3.59 -15.21 7.20
CA LEU A 105 -4.66 -14.36 6.65
C LEU A 105 -5.64 -15.19 5.80
N LYS A 106 -5.14 -16.06 4.92
CA LYS A 106 -5.97 -16.94 4.09
C LYS A 106 -6.81 -17.92 4.91
N ARG A 107 -6.31 -18.38 6.06
CA ARG A 107 -7.07 -19.21 7.01
C ARG A 107 -8.20 -18.43 7.68
N PHE A 108 -7.98 -17.16 8.00
CA PHE A 108 -9.00 -16.33 8.66
C PHE A 108 -10.09 -15.85 7.69
N PHE A 109 -9.69 -15.27 6.55
CA PHE A 109 -10.60 -14.55 5.64
C PHE A 109 -10.93 -15.30 4.35
N GLY A 110 -10.25 -16.42 4.07
CA GLY A 110 -10.48 -17.25 2.88
C GLY A 110 -9.52 -16.92 1.73
N LYS A 111 -9.14 -17.94 0.95
CA LYS A 111 -8.13 -17.81 -0.12
C LYS A 111 -8.51 -16.79 -1.21
N ARG A 112 -9.81 -16.68 -1.53
CA ARG A 112 -10.34 -15.75 -2.55
C ARG A 112 -10.41 -14.29 -2.08
N ASN A 113 -10.17 -14.06 -0.79
CA ASN A 113 -10.32 -12.76 -0.16
C ASN A 113 -8.99 -12.16 0.29
N VAL A 114 -7.85 -12.82 0.01
CA VAL A 114 -6.53 -12.31 0.39
C VAL A 114 -5.69 -12.13 -0.86
N PHE A 115 -5.37 -10.88 -1.16
CA PHE A 115 -4.62 -10.46 -2.34
C PHE A 115 -3.25 -9.95 -1.89
N ASP A 116 -2.20 -10.57 -2.42
CA ASP A 116 -0.81 -10.25 -2.10
C ASP A 116 -0.17 -9.56 -3.30
N PHE A 117 0.17 -8.28 -3.15
CA PHE A 117 0.84 -7.47 -4.17
C PHE A 117 2.28 -7.13 -3.78
N THR A 118 2.82 -7.79 -2.76
CA THR A 118 4.21 -7.55 -2.30
C THR A 118 5.24 -8.19 -3.22
N GLY A 119 6.51 -7.82 -3.04
CA GLY A 119 7.61 -8.37 -3.82
C GLY A 119 7.86 -7.66 -5.16
N ILE A 120 8.61 -8.32 -6.04
CA ILE A 120 8.99 -7.81 -7.37
C ILE A 120 7.90 -8.17 -8.37
N ASN A 121 7.15 -7.18 -8.87
CA ASN A 121 6.04 -7.38 -9.81
C ASN A 121 5.68 -6.07 -10.54
N GLU A 122 4.70 -6.12 -11.46
CA GLU A 122 4.23 -4.98 -12.26
C GLU A 122 3.63 -3.80 -11.45
N TYR A 123 3.27 -4.02 -10.19
CA TYR A 123 2.70 -3.00 -9.30
C TYR A 123 3.80 -2.27 -8.53
N THR A 124 4.90 -2.95 -8.19
CA THR A 124 6.02 -2.40 -7.42
C THR A 124 7.19 -1.92 -8.29
N GLU A 125 7.25 -2.34 -9.56
CA GLU A 125 8.40 -2.05 -10.42
C GLU A 125 8.47 -0.57 -10.81
N ASP A 126 7.34 0.03 -11.16
CA ASP A 126 7.28 1.39 -11.68
C ASP A 126 7.29 2.43 -10.56
N ILE A 127 8.33 3.27 -10.51
CA ILE A 127 8.45 4.39 -9.56
C ILE A 127 7.29 5.38 -9.71
N HIS A 128 6.71 5.51 -10.91
CA HIS A 128 5.59 6.41 -11.16
C HIS A 128 4.32 5.98 -10.45
N ASN A 129 4.27 4.78 -9.86
CA ASN A 129 3.19 4.37 -8.99
C ASN A 129 3.27 4.97 -7.59
N TYR A 130 4.34 5.68 -7.23
CA TYR A 130 4.62 6.12 -5.86
C TYR A 130 4.82 7.64 -5.78
N TYR A 131 4.28 8.25 -4.72
CA TYR A 131 4.63 9.62 -4.35
C TYR A 131 6.01 9.71 -3.74
N GLU A 132 6.27 8.72 -2.88
CA GLU A 132 7.46 8.40 -2.12
C GLU A 132 7.33 6.91 -1.71
N PRO A 133 8.39 6.27 -1.20
CA PRO A 133 8.43 4.82 -0.98
C PRO A 133 7.29 4.23 -0.13
N GLY A 134 6.76 4.97 0.84
CA GLY A 134 5.70 4.50 1.75
C GLY A 134 4.27 4.62 1.21
N HIS A 135 4.03 5.42 0.17
CA HIS A 135 2.68 5.72 -0.30
C HIS A 135 2.57 5.64 -1.83
N TYR A 136 1.82 4.63 -2.28
CA TYR A 136 1.42 4.51 -3.68
C TYR A 136 0.32 5.51 -4.06
N ARG A 137 0.24 5.82 -5.34
CA ARG A 137 -0.70 6.78 -5.93
C ARG A 137 -2.07 6.16 -6.16
N PRO A 138 -3.16 6.94 -6.16
CA PRO A 138 -4.50 6.47 -6.49
C PRO A 138 -4.59 5.73 -7.82
N ALA A 139 -3.75 6.06 -8.80
CA ALA A 139 -3.67 5.36 -10.08
C ALA A 139 -3.32 3.87 -9.91
N LEU A 140 -2.35 3.55 -9.03
CA LEU A 140 -2.05 2.16 -8.68
C LEU A 140 -3.21 1.53 -7.92
N GLY A 141 -3.76 2.23 -6.92
CA GLY A 141 -4.91 1.76 -6.14
C GLY A 141 -6.08 1.33 -7.02
N LYS A 142 -6.41 2.14 -8.05
CA LYS A 142 -7.44 1.79 -9.03
C LYS A 142 -7.15 0.48 -9.76
N ARG A 143 -5.92 0.28 -10.26
CA ARG A 143 -5.49 -0.96 -10.93
C ARG A 143 -5.61 -2.18 -10.01
N LEU A 144 -5.24 -2.03 -8.73
CA LEU A 144 -5.41 -3.12 -7.75
C LEU A 144 -6.89 -3.46 -7.56
N MET A 145 -7.76 -2.46 -7.45
CA MET A 145 -9.20 -2.66 -7.29
C MET A 145 -9.83 -3.32 -8.52
N GLU A 146 -9.44 -2.89 -9.72
CA GLU A 146 -9.85 -3.55 -10.97
C GLU A 146 -9.45 -5.03 -10.97
N LYS A 147 -8.23 -5.36 -10.52
CA LYS A 147 -7.78 -6.75 -10.42
C LYS A 147 -8.52 -7.57 -9.36
N ILE A 148 -8.85 -6.96 -8.22
CA ILE A 148 -9.51 -7.62 -7.08
C ILE A 148 -10.96 -7.99 -7.38
N TYR A 149 -11.63 -7.19 -8.22
CA TYR A 149 -13.04 -7.34 -8.57
C TYR A 149 -13.26 -7.85 -10.00
N GLU A 150 -12.20 -8.26 -10.69
CA GLU A 150 -12.29 -8.94 -11.99
C GLU A 150 -13.13 -10.22 -11.85
N PRO A 151 -14.15 -10.44 -12.70
CA PRO A 151 -14.92 -11.68 -12.70
C PRO A 151 -14.02 -12.90 -12.94
N TYR A 152 -14.28 -14.00 -12.22
CA TYR A 152 -13.54 -15.26 -12.36
C TYR A 152 -13.87 -15.99 -13.66
#